data_AF-A0AAU4QJ39-F1
#
_entry.id   AF-A0AAU4QJ39-F1
#
_cell.length_a   1.000
_cell.length_b   1.000
_cell.length_c   1.000
_cell.angle_alpha   90.00
_cell.angle_beta   90.00
_cell.angle_gamma   90.00
#
_symmetry.space_group_name_H-M   'P 1'
#
loop_
_entity.id
_entity.type
_entity.pdbx_description
1 polymer ?
#
loop_
_entity_poly.entity_id
_entity_poly.type
_entity_poly.pdbx_seq_one_letter_code
_entity_poly.pdbx_strand_id
1 'polypeptide(L)'
;MAKTSTTTQGLRAAIERSGYYPALVAEAVEAAVGGEPIRSYLVHQETTFDQNEVRRHVTVLVLTHNRFIVSHTDEQAADSTSPTPYATTSTESVKLGRISSVVVSRVVANPESYTPGTLPREIVLTIGWGAVARLDLEPAACGDPNCEADHGYTGSSTADDLSLRVSEAGDGPETVRQALTFAQSLSEATADIAR
;
A
#
# COMPACT_ATOMS: atom_id res chain seq x y z
N MET A 1 -7.66 -25.52 -7.71
CA MET A 1 -7.18 -25.08 -9.03
C MET A 1 -8.09 -24.04 -9.68
N ALA A 2 -9.42 -24.23 -9.75
CA ALA A 2 -10.33 -23.24 -10.38
C ALA A 2 -10.29 -21.84 -9.73
N LYS A 3 -10.39 -21.73 -8.39
CA LYS A 3 -10.39 -20.44 -7.67
C LYS A 3 -9.10 -19.62 -7.90
N THR A 4 -7.95 -20.29 -7.94
CA THR A 4 -6.64 -19.66 -8.21
C THR A 4 -6.55 -19.10 -9.62
N SER A 5 -6.98 -19.86 -10.63
CA SER A 5 -6.99 -19.40 -12.02
C SER A 5 -7.90 -18.18 -12.21
N THR A 6 -9.05 -18.15 -11.54
CA THR A 6 -9.96 -17.01 -11.57
C THR A 6 -9.36 -15.76 -10.93
N THR A 7 -8.63 -15.90 -9.81
CA THR A 7 -7.98 -14.77 -9.15
C THR A 7 -6.81 -14.22 -9.98
N THR A 8 -6.00 -15.07 -10.60
CA THR A 8 -4.91 -14.64 -11.51
C THR A 8 -5.46 -13.90 -12.73
N GLN A 9 -6.52 -14.43 -13.35
CA GLN A 9 -7.20 -13.74 -14.46
C GLN A 9 -7.84 -12.42 -14.00
N GLY A 10 -8.42 -12.40 -12.81
CA GLY A 10 -8.97 -11.20 -12.19
C GLY A 10 -7.92 -10.10 -11.95
N LEU A 11 -6.74 -10.49 -11.45
CA LEU A 11 -5.62 -9.58 -11.25
C LEU A 11 -5.16 -8.97 -12.59
N ARG A 12 -4.93 -9.81 -13.60
CA ARG A 12 -4.52 -9.32 -14.92
C ARG A 12 -5.55 -8.37 -15.52
N ALA A 13 -6.84 -8.71 -15.44
CA ALA A 13 -7.92 -7.82 -15.88
C ALA A 13 -7.99 -6.51 -15.08
N ALA A 14 -7.65 -6.52 -13.78
CA ALA A 14 -7.58 -5.31 -12.97
C ALA A 14 -6.39 -4.42 -13.36
N ILE A 15 -5.23 -5.01 -13.66
CA ILE A 15 -4.06 -4.30 -14.19
C ILE A 15 -4.41 -3.66 -15.54
N GLU A 16 -5.04 -4.40 -16.46
CA GLU A 16 -5.49 -3.85 -17.75
C GLU A 16 -6.47 -2.68 -17.58
N ARG A 17 -7.43 -2.79 -16.65
CA ARG A 17 -8.38 -1.71 -16.35
C ARG A 17 -7.73 -0.45 -15.78
N SER A 18 -6.57 -0.56 -15.11
CA SER A 18 -5.83 0.61 -14.64
C SER A 18 -5.27 1.45 -15.79
N GLY A 19 -5.03 0.85 -16.97
CA GLY A 19 -4.53 1.55 -18.14
C GLY A 19 -3.12 2.14 -18.01
N TYR A 20 -2.40 1.85 -16.92
CA TYR A 20 -1.08 2.41 -16.65
C TYR A 20 0.02 1.37 -16.88
N TYR A 21 0.64 1.42 -18.07
CA TYR A 21 1.66 0.46 -18.53
C TYR A 21 1.31 -1.01 -18.23
N PRO A 22 0.12 -1.52 -18.61
CA PRO A 22 -0.40 -2.79 -18.10
C PRO A 22 0.50 -3.99 -18.40
N ALA A 23 1.18 -4.01 -19.55
CA ALA A 23 2.12 -5.07 -19.89
C ALA A 23 3.35 -5.08 -18.96
N LEU A 24 3.94 -3.92 -18.70
CA LEU A 24 5.09 -3.75 -17.79
C LEU A 24 4.72 -4.16 -16.36
N VAL A 25 3.57 -3.67 -15.89
CA VAL A 25 3.07 -3.94 -14.53
C VAL A 25 2.74 -5.42 -14.37
N ALA A 26 2.06 -6.02 -15.34
CA ALA A 26 1.74 -7.45 -15.31
C ALA A 26 3.01 -8.31 -15.30
N GLU A 27 3.99 -8.00 -16.15
CA GLU A 27 5.27 -8.73 -16.21
C GLU A 27 5.99 -8.70 -14.86
N ALA A 28 6.13 -7.53 -14.25
CA ALA A 28 6.80 -7.39 -12.95
C ALA A 28 6.06 -8.14 -11.82
N VAL A 29 4.73 -8.03 -11.78
CA VAL A 29 3.91 -8.72 -10.77
C VAL A 29 3.95 -10.23 -10.96
N GLU A 30 3.85 -10.72 -12.19
CA GLU A 30 3.93 -12.15 -12.52
C GLU A 30 5.31 -12.72 -12.14
N ALA A 31 6.40 -11.98 -12.41
CA ALA A 31 7.74 -12.37 -12.01
C ALA A 31 7.90 -12.43 -10.48
N ALA A 32 7.35 -11.46 -9.74
CA ALA A 32 7.44 -11.41 -8.28
C ALA A 32 6.60 -12.50 -7.58
N VAL A 33 5.39 -12.77 -8.10
CA VAL A 33 4.50 -13.83 -7.60
C VAL A 33 5.04 -15.21 -7.93
N GLY A 34 5.59 -15.39 -9.13
CA GLY A 34 6.03 -16.68 -9.64
C GLY A 34 4.85 -17.67 -9.79
N GLY A 35 5.06 -18.93 -9.39
CA GLY A 35 4.04 -19.98 -9.50
C GLY A 35 3.02 -20.03 -8.36
N GLU A 36 3.03 -19.06 -7.44
CA GLU A 36 2.19 -19.12 -6.24
C GLU A 36 0.72 -18.78 -6.52
N PRO A 37 -0.20 -19.47 -5.83
CA PRO A 37 -1.61 -19.13 -5.92
C PRO A 37 -1.90 -17.78 -5.25
N ILE A 38 -2.53 -16.88 -5.99
CA ILE A 38 -2.99 -15.59 -5.46
C ILE A 38 -4.27 -15.82 -4.63
N ARG A 39 -4.24 -15.36 -3.37
CA ARG A 39 -5.39 -15.38 -2.46
C ARG A 39 -6.27 -14.15 -2.62
N SER A 40 -5.66 -12.97 -2.67
CA SER A 40 -6.35 -11.68 -2.81
C SER A 40 -5.43 -10.67 -3.49
N TYR A 41 -5.99 -9.64 -4.11
CA TYR A 41 -5.23 -8.58 -4.74
C TYR A 41 -5.97 -7.24 -4.73
N LEU A 42 -5.21 -6.16 -4.83
CA LEU A 42 -5.71 -4.80 -5.06
C LEU A 42 -4.83 -4.14 -6.12
N VAL A 43 -5.44 -3.51 -7.13
CA VAL A 43 -4.74 -2.64 -8.09
C VAL A 43 -5.30 -1.25 -7.87
N HIS A 44 -4.43 -0.30 -7.55
CA HIS A 44 -4.82 1.07 -7.29
C HIS A 44 -3.91 2.00 -8.07
N GLN A 45 -4.50 2.86 -8.88
CA GLN A 45 -3.79 3.89 -9.61
C GLN A 45 -4.02 5.21 -8.89
N GLU A 46 -2.94 5.84 -8.44
CA GLU A 46 -3.00 7.14 -7.81
C GLU A 46 -2.53 8.20 -8.81
N THR A 47 -3.14 9.37 -8.72
CA THR A 47 -2.66 10.57 -9.41
C THR A 47 -2.32 11.59 -8.34
N THR A 48 -1.02 11.77 -8.10
CA THR A 48 -0.51 12.76 -7.16
C THR A 48 -0.25 14.06 -7.91
N PHE A 49 -0.72 15.17 -7.35
CA PHE A 49 -0.42 16.51 -7.83
C PHE A 49 0.63 17.11 -6.90
N ASP A 50 1.86 17.27 -7.37
CA ASP A 50 2.86 18.12 -6.72
C ASP A 50 2.84 19.51 -7.41
N GLN A 51 3.39 20.55 -6.77
CA GLN A 51 3.30 21.94 -7.21
C GLN A 51 3.77 22.18 -8.65
N ASN A 52 4.58 21.27 -9.21
CA ASN A 52 5.11 21.37 -10.57
C ASN A 52 4.75 20.20 -11.51
N GLU A 53 4.21 19.08 -11.02
CA GLU A 53 4.03 17.87 -11.85
C GLU A 53 2.85 17.00 -11.42
N VAL A 54 2.20 16.37 -12.41
CA VAL A 54 1.23 15.30 -12.19
C VAL A 54 1.96 13.97 -12.26
N ARG A 55 2.06 13.27 -11.14
CA ARG A 55 2.64 11.93 -11.07
C ARG A 55 1.53 10.90 -11.04
N ARG A 56 1.47 10.10 -12.08
CA ARG A 56 0.64 8.89 -12.11
C ARG A 56 1.50 7.74 -11.66
N HIS A 57 0.95 6.90 -10.81
CA HIS A 57 1.60 5.66 -10.43
C HIS A 57 0.56 4.60 -10.18
N VAL A 58 0.98 3.35 -10.22
CA VAL A 58 0.12 2.22 -9.89
C VAL A 58 0.78 1.37 -8.82
N THR A 59 -0.01 1.06 -7.80
CA THR A 59 0.34 0.14 -6.73
C THR A 59 -0.50 -1.12 -6.89
N VAL A 60 0.17 -2.26 -7.02
CA VAL A 60 -0.44 -3.58 -7.06
C VAL A 60 -0.06 -4.33 -5.79
N LEU A 61 -1.07 -4.70 -5.03
CA LEU A 61 -0.94 -5.49 -3.81
C LEU A 61 -1.39 -6.91 -4.11
N VAL A 62 -0.57 -7.89 -3.73
CA VAL A 62 -0.86 -9.31 -3.91
C VAL A 62 -0.63 -10.05 -2.61
N LEU A 63 -1.62 -10.84 -2.21
CA LEU A 63 -1.54 -11.74 -1.08
C LEU A 63 -1.44 -13.18 -1.59
N THR A 64 -0.38 -13.89 -1.21
CA THR A 64 -0.26 -15.35 -1.42
C THR A 64 -0.52 -16.09 -0.10
N HIS A 65 -0.19 -17.38 -0.05
CA HIS A 65 -0.33 -18.15 1.18
C HIS A 65 0.64 -17.71 2.30
N ASN A 66 1.85 -17.27 1.95
CA ASN A 66 2.94 -17.08 2.92
C ASN A 66 3.59 -15.68 2.88
N ARG A 67 3.26 -14.87 1.87
CA ARG A 67 3.82 -13.53 1.70
C ARG A 67 2.82 -12.55 1.12
N PHE A 68 3.05 -11.29 1.47
CA PHE A 68 2.45 -10.11 0.89
C PHE A 68 3.45 -9.52 -0.10
N ILE A 69 2.99 -9.13 -1.27
CA ILE A 69 3.82 -8.54 -2.33
C ILE A 69 3.24 -7.18 -2.67
N VAL A 70 4.12 -6.19 -2.73
CA VAL A 70 3.82 -4.85 -3.23
C VAL A 70 4.58 -4.68 -4.54
N SER A 71 3.90 -4.22 -5.58
CA SER A 71 4.54 -3.74 -6.81
C SER A 71 4.13 -2.30 -7.01
N HIS A 72 5.10 -1.45 -7.27
CA HIS A 72 4.88 -0.03 -7.52
C HIS A 72 5.52 0.34 -8.85
N THR A 73 4.78 1.05 -9.71
CA THR A 73 5.30 1.54 -10.98
C THR A 73 5.02 3.02 -11.12
N ASP A 74 6.09 3.78 -11.27
CA ASP A 74 6.08 5.22 -11.47
C ASP A 74 6.72 5.57 -12.81
N GLU A 75 6.22 6.60 -13.48
CA GLU A 75 6.89 7.25 -14.59
C GLU A 75 7.62 8.51 -14.14
N GLN A 76 8.81 8.70 -14.70
CA GLN A 76 9.62 9.89 -14.59
C GLN A 76 9.68 10.56 -15.96
N ALA A 77 9.52 11.88 -15.99
CA ALA A 77 9.81 12.67 -17.16
C ALA A 77 11.31 12.59 -17.52
N ALA A 78 11.66 13.00 -18.74
CA ALA A 78 13.06 13.15 -19.10
C ALA A 78 13.76 14.16 -18.17
N ASP A 79 14.98 13.84 -17.74
CA ASP A 79 15.78 14.63 -16.82
C ASP A 79 17.25 14.69 -17.27
N SER A 80 18.15 15.21 -16.42
CA SER A 80 19.57 15.31 -16.74
C SER A 80 20.29 13.94 -16.83
N THR A 81 19.67 12.88 -16.32
CA THR A 81 20.21 11.51 -16.31
C THR A 81 19.63 10.64 -17.44
N SER A 82 18.39 10.92 -17.87
CA SER A 82 17.74 10.25 -18.99
C SER A 82 17.06 11.25 -19.93
N PRO A 83 17.47 11.34 -21.21
CA PRO A 83 16.87 12.27 -22.18
C PRO A 83 15.47 11.85 -22.65
N THR A 84 14.98 10.68 -22.24
CA THR A 84 13.63 10.18 -22.55
C THR A 84 12.90 9.83 -21.25
N PRO A 85 11.56 9.95 -21.20
CA PRO A 85 10.78 9.44 -20.08
C PRO A 85 11.08 7.97 -19.83
N TYR A 86 11.06 7.57 -18.56
CA TYR A 86 11.32 6.20 -18.14
C TYR A 86 10.35 5.81 -17.04
N ALA A 87 10.07 4.51 -16.93
CA ALA A 87 9.27 3.98 -15.84
C ALA A 87 10.17 3.14 -14.93
N THR A 88 9.96 3.28 -13.63
CA THR A 88 10.60 2.46 -12.61
C THR A 88 9.55 1.57 -11.99
N THR A 89 9.74 0.25 -12.09
CA THR A 89 8.91 -0.73 -11.39
C THR A 89 9.73 -1.38 -10.29
N SER A 90 9.25 -1.26 -9.05
CA SER A 90 9.82 -1.93 -7.88
C SER A 90 8.84 -2.99 -7.37
N THR A 91 9.38 -4.11 -6.89
CA THR A 91 8.60 -5.14 -6.21
C THR A 91 9.23 -5.48 -4.87
N GLU A 92 8.41 -5.59 -3.84
CA GLU A 92 8.83 -6.00 -2.50
C GLU A 92 8.02 -7.22 -2.07
N SER A 93 8.70 -8.21 -1.49
CA SER A 93 8.06 -9.42 -0.97
C SER A 93 8.27 -9.53 0.53
N VAL A 94 7.18 -9.38 1.28
CA VAL A 94 7.13 -9.33 2.73
C VAL A 94 6.56 -10.63 3.27
N LYS A 95 7.32 -11.33 4.12
CA LYS A 95 6.79 -12.50 4.84
C LYS A 95 5.62 -12.06 5.70
N LEU A 96 4.52 -12.80 5.68
CA LEU A 96 3.33 -12.42 6.44
C LEU A 96 3.60 -12.30 7.96
N GLY A 97 4.49 -13.13 8.52
CA GLY A 97 4.91 -13.02 9.93
C GLY A 97 5.79 -11.82 10.28
N ARG A 98 6.17 -10.99 9.29
CA ARG A 98 6.86 -9.69 9.50
C ARG A 98 5.91 -8.51 9.52
N ILE A 99 4.66 -8.70 9.08
CA ILE A 99 3.65 -7.64 9.13
C ILE A 99 3.27 -7.43 10.59
N SER A 100 3.66 -6.28 11.14
CA SER A 100 3.38 -5.90 12.53
C SER A 100 1.99 -5.32 12.70
N SER A 101 1.43 -4.68 11.67
CA SER A 101 0.13 -4.01 11.74
C SER A 101 -0.59 -3.98 10.39
N VAL A 102 -1.91 -4.10 10.44
CA VAL A 102 -2.83 -3.80 9.34
C VAL A 102 -3.92 -2.90 9.90
N VAL A 103 -3.90 -1.62 9.53
CA VAL A 103 -4.84 -0.61 10.02
C VAL A 103 -5.79 -0.24 8.89
N VAL A 104 -7.09 -0.24 9.18
CA VAL A 104 -8.13 0.14 8.22
C VAL A 104 -9.01 1.23 8.82
N SER A 105 -8.79 2.47 8.37
CA SER A 105 -9.63 3.62 8.69
C SER A 105 -10.75 3.73 7.66
N ARG A 106 -11.98 4.03 8.10
CA ARG A 106 -13.16 4.16 7.24
C ARG A 106 -13.85 5.48 7.52
N VAL A 107 -14.22 6.19 6.46
CA VAL A 107 -15.02 7.41 6.54
C VAL A 107 -16.43 7.12 6.03
N VAL A 108 -17.43 7.29 6.89
CA VAL A 108 -18.85 7.15 6.54
C VAL A 108 -19.54 8.51 6.59
N ALA A 109 -20.47 8.78 5.68
CA ALA A 109 -21.33 9.96 5.78
C ALA A 109 -22.50 9.70 6.72
N ASN A 110 -22.94 10.72 7.44
CA ASN A 110 -24.15 10.73 8.27
C ASN A 110 -24.27 9.48 9.15
N PRO A 111 -23.36 9.27 10.13
CA PRO A 111 -23.24 8.03 10.89
C PRO A 111 -24.53 7.65 11.65
N GLU A 112 -25.36 8.62 12.02
CA GLU A 112 -26.68 8.40 12.63
C GLU A 112 -27.68 7.64 11.73
N SER A 113 -27.46 7.66 10.41
CA SER A 113 -28.28 6.96 9.41
C SER A 113 -27.62 5.70 8.83
N TYR A 114 -26.49 5.28 9.42
CA TYR A 114 -25.71 4.17 8.91
C TYR A 114 -26.51 2.86 8.85
N THR A 115 -26.47 2.21 7.69
CA THR A 115 -27.02 0.86 7.51
C THR A 115 -25.88 -0.14 7.33
N PRO A 116 -25.88 -1.28 8.03
CA PRO A 116 -24.89 -2.32 7.84
C PRO A 116 -24.76 -2.74 6.37
N GLY A 117 -23.52 -2.83 5.89
CA GLY A 117 -23.21 -3.17 4.49
C GLY A 117 -23.10 -1.96 3.55
N THR A 118 -23.44 -0.75 4.00
CA THR A 118 -23.13 0.48 3.26
C THR A 118 -21.61 0.64 3.14
N LEU A 119 -21.13 0.87 1.90
CA LEU A 119 -19.71 1.13 1.65
C LEU A 119 -19.30 2.47 2.28
N PRO A 120 -18.09 2.56 2.84
CA PRO A 120 -17.54 3.84 3.28
C PRO A 120 -17.26 4.72 2.06
N ARG A 121 -17.33 6.05 2.27
CA ARG A 121 -16.94 7.04 1.25
C ARG A 121 -15.46 7.00 0.96
N GLU A 122 -14.68 6.61 1.97
CA GLU A 122 -13.23 6.54 1.89
C GLU A 122 -12.70 5.49 2.86
N ILE A 123 -11.62 4.86 2.44
CA ILE A 123 -10.80 4.00 3.28
C ILE A 123 -9.35 4.45 3.21
N VAL A 124 -8.65 4.29 4.32
CA VAL A 124 -7.18 4.34 4.36
C VAL A 124 -6.70 3.01 4.91
N LEU A 125 -5.95 2.28 4.09
CA LEU A 125 -5.29 1.04 4.45
C LEU A 125 -3.81 1.33 4.71
N THR A 126 -3.38 1.12 5.95
CA THR A 126 -1.97 1.24 6.34
C THR A 126 -1.45 -0.14 6.76
N ILE A 127 -0.35 -0.58 6.16
CA ILE A 127 0.27 -1.87 6.43
C ILE A 127 1.71 -1.60 6.88
N GLY A 128 2.04 -2.02 8.10
CA GLY A 128 3.38 -1.85 8.65
C GLY A 128 4.12 -3.17 8.77
N TRP A 129 5.36 -3.20 8.28
CA TRP A 129 6.31 -4.30 8.46
C TRP A 129 7.74 -3.85 8.79
N GLY A 130 7.96 -2.53 8.91
CA GLY A 130 9.19 -1.95 9.44
C GLY A 130 10.45 -2.33 8.66
N ALA A 131 10.37 -2.38 7.33
CA ALA A 131 11.54 -2.67 6.49
C ALA A 131 12.65 -1.63 6.71
N VAL A 132 12.27 -0.35 6.87
CA VAL A 132 13.14 0.76 7.24
C VAL A 132 12.39 1.62 8.26
N ALA A 133 13.11 2.15 9.25
CA ALA A 133 12.58 3.16 10.15
C ALA A 133 13.51 4.37 10.11
N ARG A 134 12.94 5.56 9.91
CA ARG A 134 13.68 6.82 10.06
C ARG A 134 13.58 7.25 11.51
N LEU A 135 14.74 7.45 12.12
CA LEU A 135 14.88 7.97 13.49
C LEU A 135 15.34 9.41 13.41
N ASP A 136 14.47 10.34 13.81
CA ASP A 136 14.81 11.74 13.97
C ASP A 136 15.07 11.99 15.47
N LEU A 137 16.32 12.26 15.83
CA LEU A 137 16.77 12.42 17.22
C LEU A 137 17.29 13.84 17.45
N GLU A 138 16.94 14.40 18.61
CA GLU A 138 17.46 15.67 19.12
C GLU A 138 17.92 15.52 20.57
N PRO A 139 18.89 16.32 21.04
CA PRO A 139 19.27 16.33 22.46
C PRO A 139 18.05 16.63 23.33
N ALA A 140 17.80 15.77 24.32
CA ALA A 140 16.74 15.99 25.27
C ALA A 140 17.08 17.19 26.16
N ALA A 141 16.10 18.06 26.39
CA ALA A 141 16.21 19.19 27.32
C ALA A 141 15.19 19.02 28.45
N CYS A 142 15.50 19.59 29.62
CA CYS A 142 14.54 19.74 30.70
C CYS A 142 14.10 21.20 30.85
N GLY A 143 13.02 21.45 31.59
CA GLY A 143 12.47 22.79 31.78
C GLY A 143 13.31 23.73 32.66
N ASP A 144 14.45 23.27 33.19
CA ASP A 144 15.35 24.09 34.01
C ASP A 144 16.44 24.74 33.12
N PRO A 145 16.44 26.09 32.99
CA PRO A 145 17.41 26.80 32.18
C PRO A 145 18.85 26.74 32.71
N ASN A 146 19.06 26.27 33.95
CA ASN A 146 20.39 26.15 34.56
C ASN A 146 20.88 24.68 34.63
N CYS A 147 20.15 23.74 34.02
CA CYS A 147 20.54 22.34 34.07
C CYS A 147 21.64 22.04 33.02
N GLU A 148 22.82 21.64 33.50
CA GLU A 148 23.95 21.20 32.66
C GLU A 148 24.03 19.66 32.53
N ALA A 149 23.02 18.94 32.99
CA ALA A 149 23.01 17.49 32.93
C ALA A 149 22.77 16.98 31.49
N ASP A 150 23.47 15.91 31.10
CA ASP A 150 23.18 15.18 29.87
C ASP A 150 21.90 14.35 30.05
N HIS A 151 20.84 14.73 29.35
CA HIS A 151 19.56 14.04 29.37
C HIS A 151 19.40 13.03 28.22
N GLY A 152 20.46 12.80 27.44
CA GLY A 152 20.44 11.93 26.28
C GLY A 152 19.70 12.54 25.10
N TYR A 153 19.05 11.68 24.31
CA TYR A 153 18.31 12.07 23.12
C TYR A 153 16.84 11.73 23.26
N THR A 154 15.98 12.62 22.79
CA THR A 154 14.57 12.33 22.51
C THR A 154 14.38 12.31 21.00
N GLY A 155 13.31 11.69 20.53
CA GLY A 155 13.05 11.69 19.10
C GLY A 155 11.79 10.95 18.71
N SER A 156 11.52 10.96 17.41
CA SER A 156 10.43 10.23 16.78
C SER A 156 10.99 9.14 15.87
N SER A 157 10.23 8.05 15.78
CA SER A 157 10.45 7.00 14.80
C SER A 157 9.29 7.01 13.82
N THR A 158 9.58 7.07 12.53
CA THR A 158 8.61 6.78 11.47
C THR A 158 9.02 5.47 10.82
N ALA A 159 8.06 4.53 10.73
CA ALA A 159 8.26 3.31 9.98
C ALA A 159 7.88 3.56 8.52
N ASP A 160 8.60 2.93 7.59
CA ASP A 160 8.13 2.77 6.22
C ASP A 160 6.92 1.83 6.26
N ASP A 161 5.75 2.45 6.33
CA ASP A 161 4.46 1.81 6.19
C ASP A 161 3.92 2.09 4.79
N LEU A 162 3.32 1.09 4.16
CA LEU A 162 2.50 1.34 2.98
C LEU A 162 1.17 1.93 3.45
N SER A 163 0.84 3.12 2.97
CA SER A 163 -0.46 3.75 3.20
C SER A 163 -1.16 4.02 1.88
N LEU A 164 -2.36 3.49 1.71
CA LEU A 164 -3.15 3.59 0.48
C LEU A 164 -4.54 4.14 0.81
N ARG A 165 -4.95 5.20 0.10
CA ARG A 165 -6.25 5.86 0.29
C ARG A 165 -7.14 5.60 -0.93
N VAL A 166 -8.28 4.95 -0.72
CA VAL A 166 -9.29 4.73 -1.77
C VAL A 166 -10.55 5.47 -1.39
N SER A 167 -11.12 6.22 -2.32
CA SER A 167 -12.37 6.94 -2.15
C SER A 167 -13.40 6.53 -3.19
N GLU A 168 -14.67 6.49 -2.80
CA GLU A 168 -15.76 6.22 -3.74
C GLU A 168 -15.84 7.29 -4.83
N ALA A 169 -15.58 8.56 -4.47
CA ALA A 169 -15.66 9.69 -5.38
C ALA A 169 -14.53 9.71 -6.43
N GLY A 170 -13.32 9.29 -6.04
CA GLY A 170 -12.16 9.25 -6.94
C GLY A 170 -12.04 7.92 -7.70
N ASP A 171 -12.24 6.80 -7.00
CA ASP A 171 -11.88 5.46 -7.48
C ASP A 171 -13.08 4.57 -7.78
N GLY A 172 -14.27 5.03 -7.40
CA GLY A 172 -15.51 4.29 -7.55
C GLY A 172 -15.77 3.27 -6.43
N PRO A 173 -17.04 2.85 -6.28
CA PRO A 173 -17.47 1.97 -5.19
C PRO A 173 -16.86 0.56 -5.28
N GLU A 174 -16.52 0.08 -6.48
CA GLU A 174 -15.94 -1.25 -6.65
C GLU A 174 -14.50 -1.30 -6.13
N THR A 175 -13.69 -0.27 -6.37
CA THR A 175 -12.32 -0.19 -5.84
C THR A 175 -12.33 -0.13 -4.31
N VAL A 176 -13.27 0.62 -3.72
CA VAL A 176 -13.46 0.64 -2.25
C VAL A 176 -13.80 -0.75 -1.72
N ARG A 177 -14.72 -1.47 -2.38
CA ARG A 177 -15.09 -2.84 -2.00
C ARG A 177 -13.92 -3.81 -2.12
N GLN A 178 -13.16 -3.73 -3.21
CA GLN A 178 -12.00 -4.58 -3.44
C GLN A 178 -10.92 -4.33 -2.38
N ALA A 179 -10.65 -3.08 -2.05
CA ALA A 179 -9.66 -2.73 -1.05
C ALA A 179 -10.09 -3.14 0.38
N LEU A 180 -11.38 -3.07 0.73
CA LEU A 180 -11.91 -3.67 1.96
C LEU A 180 -11.72 -5.19 1.98
N THR A 181 -12.00 -5.86 0.85
CA THR A 181 -11.84 -7.32 0.71
C THR A 181 -10.37 -7.72 0.86
N PHE A 182 -9.47 -6.95 0.25
CA PHE A 182 -8.03 -7.16 0.36
C PHE A 182 -7.55 -6.97 1.81
N ALA A 183 -7.93 -5.85 2.44
CA ALA A 183 -7.56 -5.56 3.82
C ALA A 183 -8.04 -6.64 4.81
N GLN A 184 -9.28 -7.13 4.64
CA GLN A 184 -9.80 -8.25 5.41
C GLN A 184 -8.96 -9.52 5.18
N SER A 185 -8.70 -9.88 3.91
CA SER A 185 -7.92 -11.07 3.57
C SER A 185 -6.51 -11.03 4.18
N LEU A 186 -5.87 -9.85 4.16
CA LEU A 186 -4.55 -9.65 4.73
C LEU A 186 -4.58 -9.77 6.25
N SER A 187 -5.57 -9.13 6.90
CA SER A 187 -5.74 -9.20 8.37
C SER A 187 -6.01 -10.62 8.87
N GLU A 188 -6.77 -11.42 8.13
CA GLU A 188 -7.01 -12.83 8.47
C GLU A 188 -5.71 -13.64 8.32
N ALA A 189 -4.97 -13.43 7.22
CA ALA A 189 -3.74 -14.16 6.93
C ALA A 189 -2.61 -13.85 7.93
N THR A 190 -2.53 -12.63 8.47
CA THR A 190 -1.54 -12.28 9.50
C THR A 190 -1.90 -12.88 10.86
N ALA A 191 -3.18 -13.03 11.17
CA ALA A 191 -3.64 -13.67 12.41
C ALA A 191 -3.42 -15.19 12.41
N ASP A 192 -3.55 -15.86 11.25
CA ASP A 192 -3.35 -17.30 11.11
C ASP A 192 -1.92 -17.74 11.47
N ILE A 193 -0.92 -16.88 11.28
CA ILE A 193 0.50 -17.20 11.55
C ILE A 193 0.81 -17.16 13.05
N ALA A 194 0.00 -16.44 13.83
CA ALA A 194 0.14 -16.38 15.27
C ALA A 194 -0.46 -17.60 15.99
N ARG A 195 -1.14 -18.52 15.27
CA ARG A 195 -1.73 -19.77 15.79
C ARG A 195 -0.84 -20.97 15.50
#